data_AF-A0A0M8P6D3-F1
#
_entry.id   AF-A0A0M8P6D3-F1
#
_cell.length_a   1.000
_cell.length_b   1.000
_cell.length_c   1.000
_cell.angle_alpha   90.00
_cell.angle_beta   90.00
_cell.angle_gamma   90.00
#
_symmetry.space_group_name_H-M   'P 1'
#
loop_
_entity.id
_entity.type
_entity.pdbx_description
1 polymer ?
#
loop_
_entity_poly.entity_id
_entity_poly.type
_entity_poly.pdbx_seq_one_letter_code
_entity_poly.pdbx_strand_id
1 'polypeptide(L)'
;MEANLPTPSTEDGSQTASQMRQPKKRFVGRRTADAQAQKDTTSQKDVESTAVQTAAPRRTPRTLNQVPPEILNDPEIQEAMELLPKNYSFEIPKTIHRVRTSGAKRVALQFPEGLLIFATTISDILTQFCPGIETLIMGDVTYGACCIDDYTARALGCDLLVHYAHSCLIPVDVTKIKTLYIFVDISIDTSHLLATLERNFKPGQSIATVGTIQFNATLHGLKPVLERAGFRVIIPQITPLSKGEILGCTSPQLSDTEIDAILYLGDGRFHLESAMIHNPSIPAYRYDPYSRTLTRESYEHEEMHTIRRDAIATAKTAKKWGIILGSLGRQGNPHTMAMIERHLRERGIPIVNLLLSEIFPGKLASMADVECWVQIACPRLSIDWGYAFARPLLTPYEALVALGVRENWDTGNKGVYPMDFYAKEGLGRTRPEQA
;
A
#
# COMPACT_ATOMS: atom_id res chain seq x y z
N MET A 1 6.58 25.41 -49.57
CA MET A 1 6.63 24.31 -50.55
C MET A 1 5.51 23.36 -50.22
N GLU A 2 4.36 23.61 -50.84
CA GLU A 2 3.19 22.74 -50.84
C GLU A 2 3.38 21.65 -51.91
N ALA A 3 2.90 20.45 -51.64
CA ALA A 3 2.50 19.46 -52.65
C ALA A 3 1.42 18.58 -52.01
N ASN A 4 0.15 18.91 -52.22
CA ASN A 4 -0.75 18.39 -53.26
C ASN A 4 -1.04 16.89 -53.18
N LEU A 5 -2.29 16.60 -52.76
CA LEU A 5 -3.06 15.38 -52.98
C LEU A 5 -3.25 15.11 -54.49
N PRO A 6 -3.60 13.86 -54.84
CA PRO A 6 -4.92 13.67 -55.44
C PRO A 6 -5.66 12.37 -55.01
N THR A 7 -6.98 12.47 -54.93
CA THR A 7 -8.01 11.41 -55.07
C THR A 7 -8.78 11.65 -56.40
N PRO A 8 -9.77 10.85 -56.86
CA PRO A 8 -10.25 9.49 -56.51
C PRO A 8 -10.46 8.57 -57.75
N SER A 9 -10.89 7.31 -57.53
CA SER A 9 -11.70 6.56 -58.50
C SER A 9 -12.73 5.68 -57.79
N THR A 10 -13.99 5.84 -58.21
CA THR A 10 -15.23 5.19 -57.76
C THR A 10 -15.58 3.98 -58.63
N GLU A 11 -16.17 2.94 -58.03
CA GLU A 11 -17.33 2.14 -58.50
C GLU A 11 -17.58 1.06 -57.41
N ASP A 12 -18.66 1.01 -56.63
CA ASP A 12 -20.11 0.92 -56.83
C ASP A 12 -20.59 -0.48 -56.35
N GLY A 13 -21.69 -0.57 -55.59
CA GLY A 13 -22.34 -1.86 -55.32
C GLY A 13 -22.84 -2.18 -53.91
N SER A 14 -24.05 -1.74 -53.63
CA SER A 14 -25.10 -2.40 -52.84
C SER A 14 -25.21 -2.14 -51.31
N GLN A 15 -26.39 -1.64 -51.00
CA GLN A 15 -26.97 -1.40 -49.68
C GLN A 15 -27.36 -2.72 -48.99
N THR A 16 -27.27 -2.78 -47.66
CA THR A 16 -28.30 -3.38 -46.80
C THR A 16 -28.09 -2.97 -45.35
N ALA A 17 -29.14 -2.40 -44.76
CA ALA A 17 -29.17 -1.90 -43.39
C ALA A 17 -29.14 -3.05 -42.36
N SER A 18 -28.23 -3.00 -41.39
CA SER A 18 -28.22 -3.92 -40.24
C SER A 18 -28.83 -3.25 -39.01
N GLN A 19 -30.07 -3.61 -38.70
CA GLN A 19 -30.76 -3.27 -37.45
C GLN A 19 -30.07 -3.94 -36.24
N MET A 20 -29.86 -3.16 -35.17
CA MET A 20 -29.45 -3.64 -33.85
C MET A 20 -30.49 -4.65 -33.31
N ARG A 21 -30.06 -5.89 -33.03
CA ARG A 21 -30.88 -6.89 -32.35
C ARG A 21 -30.70 -6.77 -30.83
N GLN A 22 -31.75 -6.34 -30.14
CA GLN A 22 -31.87 -6.49 -28.68
C GLN A 22 -32.08 -7.98 -28.31
N PRO A 23 -31.45 -8.48 -27.23
CA PRO A 23 -31.68 -9.84 -26.75
C PRO A 23 -33.06 -9.97 -26.08
N LYS A 24 -33.89 -10.90 -26.58
CA LYS A 24 -35.22 -11.23 -26.05
C LYS A 24 -35.12 -11.89 -24.67
N LYS A 25 -35.91 -11.41 -23.71
CA LYS A 25 -36.15 -12.04 -22.40
C LYS A 25 -36.73 -13.45 -22.60
N ARG A 26 -36.05 -14.48 -22.09
CA ARG A 26 -36.52 -15.87 -22.14
C ARG A 26 -37.24 -16.23 -20.84
N PHE A 27 -38.57 -16.30 -20.94
CA PHE A 27 -39.48 -16.83 -19.94
C PHE A 27 -39.22 -18.34 -19.76
N VAL A 28 -38.88 -18.79 -18.56
CA VAL A 28 -38.73 -20.22 -18.22
C VAL A 28 -39.86 -20.58 -17.24
N GLY A 29 -40.74 -21.47 -17.68
CA GLY A 29 -41.94 -21.88 -16.96
C GLY A 29 -41.66 -22.90 -15.84
N ARG A 30 -42.23 -22.62 -14.67
CA ARG A 30 -43.10 -23.48 -13.82
C ARG A 30 -42.88 -25.00 -13.69
N ARG A 31 -41.65 -25.52 -13.83
CA ARG A 31 -41.32 -26.93 -13.46
C ARG A 31 -40.07 -27.11 -12.58
N THR A 32 -39.48 -26.02 -12.09
CA THR A 32 -38.33 -26.07 -11.16
C THR A 32 -38.63 -25.51 -9.77
N ALA A 33 -39.84 -24.98 -9.54
CA ALA A 33 -40.28 -24.52 -8.23
C ALA A 33 -40.84 -25.65 -7.33
N ASP A 34 -41.33 -26.74 -7.93
CA ASP A 34 -41.90 -27.87 -7.17
C ASP A 34 -40.82 -28.86 -6.67
N ALA A 35 -39.60 -28.78 -7.20
CA ALA A 35 -38.47 -29.62 -6.76
C ALA A 35 -37.76 -29.09 -5.50
N GLN A 36 -38.13 -27.90 -5.03
CA GLN A 36 -37.51 -27.24 -3.86
C GLN A 36 -38.45 -27.15 -2.65
N ALA A 37 -39.71 -27.59 -2.79
CA ALA A 37 -40.73 -27.59 -1.74
C ALA A 37 -40.97 -28.97 -1.08
N GLN A 38 -40.16 -29.99 -1.41
CA GLN A 38 -40.30 -31.36 -0.87
C GLN A 38 -39.11 -31.84 -0.03
N LYS A 39 -38.22 -30.92 0.42
CA LYS A 39 -37.06 -31.27 1.26
C LYS A 39 -37.18 -30.89 2.74
N ASP A 40 -38.31 -30.34 3.16
CA ASP A 40 -38.67 -30.23 4.57
C ASP A 40 -39.90 -31.09 4.83
N THR A 41 -39.69 -32.31 5.32
CA THR A 41 -40.48 -32.94 6.40
C THR A 41 -40.10 -34.42 6.58
N THR A 42 -40.04 -34.81 7.85
CA THR A 42 -40.15 -36.16 8.42
C THR A 42 -38.91 -37.09 8.48
N SER A 43 -38.48 -37.24 9.73
CA SER A 43 -37.68 -38.28 10.36
C SER A 43 -38.47 -39.59 10.57
N GLN A 44 -37.88 -40.74 10.20
CA GLN A 44 -37.74 -41.98 11.01
C GLN A 44 -37.28 -43.18 10.13
N LYS A 45 -36.28 -43.91 10.66
CA LYS A 45 -35.78 -45.31 10.47
C LYS A 45 -36.52 -46.22 9.46
N ASP A 46 -35.91 -47.10 8.64
CA ASP A 46 -34.85 -48.09 8.92
C ASP A 46 -34.27 -48.74 7.62
N VAL A 47 -32.98 -49.14 7.70
CA VAL A 47 -32.29 -50.32 7.09
C VAL A 47 -31.91 -50.41 5.58
N GLU A 48 -30.60 -50.60 5.39
CA GLU A 48 -29.80 -51.25 4.31
C GLU A 48 -29.74 -50.67 2.87
N SER A 49 -28.56 -50.13 2.51
CA SER A 49 -27.77 -50.59 1.35
C SER A 49 -26.46 -49.80 1.21
N THR A 50 -25.40 -50.56 0.95
CA THR A 50 -23.96 -50.27 0.89
C THR A 50 -23.52 -49.46 -0.32
N ALA A 51 -22.85 -48.31 -0.11
CA ALA A 51 -21.76 -47.81 -0.96
C ALA A 51 -21.10 -46.58 -0.32
N VAL A 52 -19.94 -46.76 0.33
CA VAL A 52 -19.10 -45.65 0.82
C VAL A 52 -18.39 -45.03 -0.38
N GLN A 53 -18.93 -43.95 -0.94
CA GLN A 53 -18.15 -43.03 -1.77
C GLN A 53 -17.35 -42.12 -0.83
N THR A 54 -16.05 -42.36 -0.74
CA THR A 54 -15.11 -41.46 -0.07
C THR A 54 -15.07 -40.15 -0.84
N ALA A 55 -15.74 -39.13 -0.31
CA ALA A 55 -15.60 -37.77 -0.81
C ALA A 55 -14.13 -37.35 -0.68
N ALA A 56 -13.52 -36.96 -1.80
CA ALA A 56 -12.16 -36.41 -1.80
C ALA A 56 -12.10 -35.23 -0.82
N PRO A 57 -11.12 -35.19 0.11
CA PRO A 57 -11.08 -34.15 1.13
C PRO A 57 -10.88 -32.79 0.45
N ARG A 58 -11.86 -31.90 0.63
CA ARG A 58 -11.72 -30.48 0.30
C ARG A 58 -10.53 -29.93 1.09
N ARG A 59 -9.43 -29.64 0.39
CA ARG A 59 -8.27 -28.96 0.96
C ARG A 59 -8.72 -27.70 1.69
N THR A 60 -8.45 -27.63 3.00
CA THR A 60 -8.70 -26.44 3.78
C THR A 60 -7.84 -25.28 3.24
N PRO A 61 -8.32 -24.03 3.23
CA PRO A 61 -7.59 -22.88 2.69
C PRO A 61 -6.18 -22.70 3.29
N ARG A 62 -5.94 -23.25 4.50
CA ARG A 62 -4.62 -23.24 5.16
C ARG A 62 -3.56 -24.12 4.49
N THR A 63 -3.95 -25.18 3.77
CA THR A 63 -2.99 -26.10 3.12
C THR A 63 -2.40 -25.57 1.81
N LEU A 64 -3.01 -24.54 1.19
CA LEU A 64 -2.52 -23.95 -0.06
C LEU A 64 -1.34 -22.99 0.12
N ASN A 65 -1.11 -22.50 1.34
CA ASN A 65 -0.05 -21.54 1.65
C ASN A 65 1.11 -22.14 2.46
N GLN A 66 1.03 -23.42 2.83
CA GLN A 66 2.13 -24.08 3.51
C GLN A 66 3.15 -24.54 2.49
N VAL A 67 4.38 -24.02 2.62
CA VAL A 67 5.52 -24.49 1.84
C VAL A 67 5.74 -25.97 2.16
N PRO A 68 5.76 -26.86 1.16
CA PRO A 68 5.97 -28.27 1.38
C PRO A 68 7.34 -28.56 2.04
N PRO A 69 7.43 -29.57 2.93
CA PRO A 69 8.69 -29.94 3.60
C PRO A 69 9.83 -30.23 2.63
N GLU A 70 9.53 -30.74 1.44
CA GLU A 70 10.51 -31.01 0.39
C GLU A 70 11.17 -29.76 -0.20
N ILE A 71 10.55 -28.59 -0.09
CA ILE A 71 11.17 -27.30 -0.47
C ILE A 71 11.79 -26.64 0.75
N LEU A 72 11.11 -26.75 1.90
CA LEU A 72 11.56 -26.10 3.14
C LEU A 72 12.85 -26.70 3.69
N ASN A 73 13.02 -28.02 3.60
CA ASN A 73 14.16 -28.76 4.16
C ASN A 73 15.16 -29.22 3.09
N ASP A 74 15.07 -28.70 1.88
CA ASP A 74 16.00 -29.01 0.79
C ASP A 74 17.41 -28.47 1.14
N PRO A 75 18.44 -29.33 1.28
CA PRO A 75 19.78 -28.89 1.67
C PRO A 75 20.41 -27.89 0.69
N GLU A 76 20.14 -28.03 -0.62
CA GLU A 76 20.71 -27.14 -1.64
C GLU A 76 20.06 -25.75 -1.58
N ILE A 77 18.75 -25.69 -1.33
CA ILE A 77 18.05 -24.41 -1.14
C ILE A 77 18.57 -23.71 0.11
N GLN A 78 18.76 -24.46 1.21
CA GLN A 78 19.28 -23.90 2.46
C GLN A 78 20.71 -23.37 2.30
N GLU A 79 21.59 -24.11 1.63
CA GLU A 79 22.95 -23.67 1.32
C GLU A 79 22.96 -22.40 0.46
N ALA A 80 22.14 -22.35 -0.59
CA ALA A 80 22.03 -21.17 -1.45
C ALA A 80 21.51 -19.94 -0.70
N MET A 81 20.63 -20.12 0.28
CA MET A 81 20.14 -19.06 1.15
C MET A 81 21.20 -18.51 2.11
N GLU A 82 22.30 -19.22 2.39
CA GLU A 82 23.38 -18.70 3.23
C GLU A 82 24.11 -17.49 2.62
N LEU A 83 23.93 -17.26 1.31
CA LEU A 83 24.38 -16.07 0.59
C LEU A 83 23.59 -14.80 0.98
N LEU A 84 22.42 -14.97 1.60
CA LEU A 84 21.56 -13.88 2.06
C LEU A 84 21.77 -13.61 3.56
N PRO A 85 21.57 -12.37 4.02
CA PRO A 85 21.78 -12.03 5.43
C PRO A 85 20.79 -12.79 6.32
N LYS A 86 21.32 -13.55 7.29
CA LYS A 86 20.56 -14.47 8.16
C LYS A 86 19.47 -13.80 8.98
N ASN A 87 19.60 -12.51 9.25
CA ASN A 87 18.62 -11.75 10.02
C ASN A 87 17.47 -11.21 9.17
N TYR A 88 17.47 -11.40 7.83
CA TYR A 88 16.39 -10.99 6.94
C TYR A 88 15.68 -12.23 6.35
N SER A 89 14.37 -12.30 6.51
CA SER A 89 13.58 -13.41 5.97
C SER A 89 13.04 -13.11 4.57
N PHE A 90 13.82 -13.46 3.53
CA PHE A 90 13.37 -13.33 2.13
C PHE A 90 12.34 -14.38 1.70
N GLU A 91 11.96 -15.32 2.58
CA GLU A 91 11.00 -16.40 2.33
C GLU A 91 11.22 -17.11 0.98
N ILE A 92 12.48 -17.36 0.59
CA ILE A 92 12.84 -18.01 -0.69
C ILE A 92 12.04 -19.31 -0.95
N PRO A 93 11.87 -20.23 0.03
CA PRO A 93 11.08 -21.45 -0.18
C PRO A 93 9.62 -21.17 -0.58
N LYS A 94 9.02 -20.08 -0.06
CA LYS A 94 7.66 -19.66 -0.42
C LYS A 94 7.59 -19.14 -1.84
N THR A 95 8.59 -18.38 -2.28
CA THR A 95 8.67 -17.90 -3.66
C THR A 95 8.84 -19.08 -4.63
N ILE A 96 9.75 -20.01 -4.35
CA ILE A 96 9.93 -21.24 -5.15
C ILE A 96 8.62 -22.04 -5.23
N HIS A 97 7.97 -22.28 -4.09
CA HIS A 97 6.69 -22.99 -4.06
C HIS A 97 5.62 -22.27 -4.89
N ARG A 98 5.55 -20.94 -4.80
CA ARG A 98 4.59 -20.13 -5.55
C ARG A 98 4.85 -20.19 -7.05
N VAL A 99 6.10 -20.10 -7.48
CA VAL A 99 6.49 -20.22 -8.89
C VAL A 99 6.10 -21.60 -9.44
N ARG A 100 6.50 -22.68 -8.75
CA ARG A 100 6.21 -24.07 -9.15
C ARG A 100 4.71 -24.36 -9.22
N THR A 101 3.94 -23.96 -8.20
CA THR A 101 2.48 -24.23 -8.16
C THR A 101 1.68 -23.39 -9.14
N SER A 102 2.13 -22.17 -9.44
CA SER A 102 1.42 -21.28 -10.37
C SER A 102 1.76 -21.53 -11.84
N GLY A 103 2.82 -22.29 -12.11
CA GLY A 103 3.34 -22.53 -13.46
C GLY A 103 3.95 -21.29 -14.10
N ALA A 104 4.30 -20.27 -13.31
CA ALA A 104 4.87 -19.03 -13.81
C ALA A 104 6.18 -19.28 -14.59
N LYS A 105 6.32 -18.62 -15.75
CA LYS A 105 7.50 -18.69 -16.61
C LYS A 105 8.30 -17.41 -16.58
N ARG A 106 7.64 -16.25 -16.46
CA ARG A 106 8.33 -14.96 -16.31
C ARG A 106 7.97 -14.31 -14.99
N VAL A 107 8.96 -14.09 -14.12
CA VAL A 107 8.77 -13.62 -12.75
C VAL A 107 9.42 -12.25 -12.56
N ALA A 108 8.61 -11.22 -12.34
CA ALA A 108 9.09 -9.90 -11.98
C ALA A 108 9.49 -9.85 -10.51
N LEU A 109 10.66 -9.29 -10.20
CA LEU A 109 11.16 -9.10 -8.85
C LEU A 109 11.29 -7.59 -8.58
N GLN A 110 10.51 -7.08 -7.63
CA GLN A 110 10.51 -5.68 -7.24
C GLN A 110 11.03 -5.53 -5.81
N PHE A 111 12.06 -4.70 -5.64
CA PHE A 111 12.72 -4.45 -4.37
C PHE A 111 12.71 -2.94 -4.06
N PRO A 112 12.64 -2.53 -2.78
CA PRO A 112 13.10 -1.20 -2.41
C PRO A 112 14.62 -1.09 -2.61
N GLU A 113 15.10 0.15 -2.71
CA GLU A 113 16.51 0.48 -2.96
C GLU A 113 17.46 -0.22 -1.99
N GLY A 114 17.12 -0.26 -0.70
CA GLY A 114 17.94 -0.87 0.35
C GLY A 114 18.11 -2.39 0.23
N LEU A 115 17.24 -3.08 -0.53
CA LEU A 115 17.32 -4.53 -0.75
C LEU A 115 17.70 -4.91 -2.19
N LEU A 116 17.86 -3.93 -3.09
CA LEU A 116 18.22 -4.18 -4.48
C LEU A 116 19.59 -4.89 -4.60
N ILE A 117 20.47 -4.71 -3.63
CA ILE A 117 21.76 -5.41 -3.53
C ILE A 117 21.62 -6.96 -3.50
N PHE A 118 20.47 -7.48 -3.08
CA PHE A 118 20.19 -8.93 -3.03
C PHE A 118 19.48 -9.44 -4.29
N ALA A 119 19.11 -8.56 -5.23
CA ALA A 119 18.21 -8.91 -6.33
C ALA A 119 18.82 -9.95 -7.28
N THR A 120 20.11 -9.84 -7.61
CA THR A 120 20.80 -10.79 -8.50
C THR A 120 20.94 -12.16 -7.84
N THR A 121 21.35 -12.20 -6.56
CA THR A 121 21.45 -13.45 -5.79
C THR A 121 20.09 -14.15 -5.71
N ILE A 122 19.03 -13.42 -5.39
CA ILE A 122 17.67 -13.98 -5.34
C ILE A 122 17.23 -14.46 -6.72
N SER A 123 17.51 -13.70 -7.78
CA SER A 123 17.24 -14.11 -9.16
C SER A 123 17.93 -15.44 -9.52
N ASP A 124 19.21 -15.58 -9.20
CA ASP A 124 19.99 -16.78 -9.49
C ASP A 124 19.44 -17.99 -8.73
N ILE A 125 19.14 -17.84 -7.44
CA ILE A 125 18.51 -18.88 -6.62
C ILE A 125 17.18 -19.33 -7.24
N LEU A 126 16.32 -18.38 -7.62
CA LEU A 126 15.01 -18.72 -8.19
C LEU A 126 15.14 -19.43 -9.54
N THR A 127 16.06 -19.02 -10.41
CA THR A 127 16.29 -19.70 -11.70
C THR A 127 16.90 -21.09 -11.54
N GLN A 128 17.80 -21.27 -10.56
CA GLN A 128 18.37 -22.58 -10.22
C GLN A 128 17.29 -23.55 -9.74
N PHE A 129 16.45 -23.15 -8.79
CA PHE A 129 15.46 -24.04 -8.17
C PHE A 129 14.09 -24.05 -8.88
N CYS A 130 13.89 -23.23 -9.90
CA CYS A 130 12.72 -23.26 -10.78
C CYS A 130 13.18 -23.31 -12.24
N PRO A 131 13.65 -24.47 -12.74
CA PRO A 131 14.20 -24.56 -14.08
C PRO A 131 13.17 -24.16 -15.15
N GLY A 132 13.63 -23.37 -16.12
CA GLY A 132 12.80 -22.89 -17.23
C GLY A 132 11.92 -21.68 -16.90
N ILE A 133 12.25 -20.94 -15.83
CA ILE A 133 11.75 -19.58 -15.63
C ILE A 133 12.77 -18.55 -16.11
N GLU A 134 12.28 -17.35 -16.42
CA GLU A 134 13.03 -16.12 -16.57
C GLU A 134 12.65 -15.19 -15.42
N THR A 135 13.64 -14.61 -14.75
CA THR A 135 13.45 -13.54 -13.76
C THR A 135 13.69 -12.18 -14.42
N LEU A 136 12.91 -11.19 -14.02
CA LEU A 136 13.05 -9.79 -14.44
C LEU A 136 13.16 -8.91 -13.20
N ILE A 137 14.35 -8.36 -12.94
CA ILE A 137 14.55 -7.42 -11.83
C ILE A 137 14.02 -6.04 -12.26
N MET A 138 13.07 -5.51 -11.50
CA MET A 138 12.51 -4.17 -11.71
C MET A 138 13.46 -3.13 -11.12
N GLY A 139 14.08 -2.32 -11.98
CA GLY A 139 15.11 -1.35 -11.59
C GLY A 139 14.60 0.06 -11.26
N ASP A 140 13.31 0.32 -11.45
CA ASP A 140 12.70 1.60 -11.09
C ASP A 140 12.50 1.73 -9.57
N VAL A 141 12.43 2.97 -9.11
CA VAL A 141 12.35 3.31 -7.69
C VAL A 141 11.12 2.71 -7.01
N THR A 142 11.29 2.20 -5.79
CA THR A 142 10.19 1.58 -5.01
C THR A 142 10.23 2.08 -3.56
N TYR A 143 9.61 3.23 -3.32
CA TYR A 143 9.61 3.89 -2.01
C TYR A 143 8.78 3.19 -0.92
N GLY A 144 7.82 2.34 -1.30
CA GLY A 144 6.86 1.80 -0.32
C GLY A 144 5.81 0.87 -0.91
N ALA A 145 4.91 0.40 -0.03
CA ALA A 145 3.81 -0.50 -0.35
C ALA A 145 2.85 0.00 -1.43
N CYS A 146 2.76 1.32 -1.62
CA CYS A 146 1.95 1.96 -2.66
C CYS A 146 2.61 1.92 -4.05
N CYS A 147 3.90 1.60 -4.14
CA CYS A 147 4.69 1.62 -5.39
C CYS A 147 4.71 0.25 -6.09
N ILE A 148 3.76 -0.64 -5.78
CA ILE A 148 3.67 -1.91 -6.51
C ILE A 148 3.48 -1.66 -8.01
N ASP A 149 4.40 -2.16 -8.82
CA ASP A 149 4.39 -1.93 -10.26
C ASP A 149 3.82 -3.12 -11.04
N ASP A 150 2.54 -3.37 -10.80
CA ASP A 150 1.81 -4.43 -11.49
C ASP A 150 1.48 -4.08 -12.95
N TYR A 151 1.53 -2.79 -13.31
CA TYR A 151 1.31 -2.33 -14.67
C TYR A 151 2.47 -2.69 -15.59
N THR A 152 3.71 -2.35 -15.21
CA THR A 152 4.91 -2.66 -16.01
C THR A 152 5.14 -4.17 -16.07
N ALA A 153 5.01 -4.88 -14.94
CA ALA A 153 5.14 -6.33 -14.92
C ALA A 153 4.17 -7.01 -15.90
N ARG A 154 2.91 -6.57 -15.95
CA ARG A 154 1.93 -7.07 -16.93
C ARG A 154 2.27 -6.68 -18.35
N ALA A 155 2.68 -5.44 -18.59
CA ALA A 155 3.04 -4.96 -19.93
C ALA A 155 4.22 -5.74 -20.53
N LEU A 156 5.15 -6.20 -19.69
CA LEU A 156 6.28 -7.04 -20.06
C LEU A 156 5.92 -8.54 -20.11
N GLY A 157 4.66 -8.92 -19.90
CA GLY A 157 4.23 -10.31 -19.99
C GLY A 157 4.75 -11.19 -18.86
N CYS A 158 4.99 -10.62 -17.67
CA CYS A 158 5.28 -11.41 -16.48
C CYS A 158 4.01 -12.15 -16.00
N ASP A 159 4.19 -13.36 -15.48
CA ASP A 159 3.12 -14.19 -14.93
C ASP A 159 2.91 -13.97 -13.43
N LEU A 160 3.99 -13.57 -12.74
CA LEU A 160 4.07 -13.37 -11.30
C LEU A 160 4.92 -12.15 -10.99
N LEU A 161 4.44 -11.27 -10.11
CA LEU A 161 5.21 -10.21 -9.49
C LEU A 161 5.51 -10.58 -8.03
N VAL A 162 6.78 -10.61 -7.66
CA VAL A 162 7.23 -10.75 -6.26
C VAL A 162 7.64 -9.37 -5.75
N HIS A 163 6.87 -8.83 -4.80
CA HIS A 163 7.10 -7.51 -4.22
C HIS A 163 7.68 -7.68 -2.80
N TYR A 164 8.91 -7.21 -2.61
CA TYR A 164 9.65 -7.38 -1.37
C TYR A 164 9.49 -6.18 -0.42
N ALA A 165 9.65 -6.46 0.88
CA ALA A 165 9.80 -5.53 2.01
C ALA A 165 8.59 -4.68 2.41
N HIS A 166 7.45 -4.82 1.75
CA HIS A 166 6.28 -3.99 2.05
C HIS A 166 5.03 -4.84 2.29
N SER A 167 4.14 -4.31 3.14
CA SER A 167 2.83 -4.89 3.36
C SER A 167 1.94 -4.78 2.12
N CYS A 168 0.88 -5.57 2.06
CA CYS A 168 -0.12 -5.54 1.00
C CYS A 168 -1.08 -4.35 1.15
N LEU A 169 -0.54 -3.14 1.21
CA LEU A 169 -1.35 -1.91 1.25
C LEU A 169 -2.32 -1.87 0.08
N ILE A 170 -1.85 -2.20 -1.12
CA ILE A 170 -2.72 -2.34 -2.29
C ILE A 170 -3.36 -3.73 -2.27
N PRO A 171 -4.70 -3.83 -2.28
CA PRO A 171 -5.39 -5.11 -2.30
C PRO A 171 -5.03 -5.95 -3.54
N VAL A 172 -4.87 -7.26 -3.38
CA VAL A 172 -4.46 -8.18 -4.46
C VAL A 172 -5.51 -8.37 -5.56
N ASP A 173 -6.76 -8.01 -5.30
CA ASP A 173 -7.84 -7.97 -6.30
C ASP A 173 -7.75 -6.75 -7.22
N VAL A 174 -7.03 -5.72 -6.79
CA VAL A 174 -6.74 -4.53 -7.58
C VAL A 174 -5.57 -4.79 -8.55
N THR A 175 -4.62 -5.65 -8.19
CA THR A 175 -3.53 -6.05 -9.08
C THR A 175 -4.01 -7.07 -10.11
N LYS A 176 -3.77 -6.80 -11.41
CA LYS A 176 -4.28 -7.68 -12.49
C LYS A 176 -3.33 -8.83 -12.85
N ILE A 177 -2.16 -8.87 -12.22
CA ILE A 177 -1.17 -9.93 -12.30
C ILE A 177 -1.16 -10.67 -10.96
N LYS A 178 -0.79 -11.96 -10.96
CA LYS A 178 -0.56 -12.67 -9.70
C LYS A 178 0.57 -11.94 -8.95
N THR A 179 0.32 -11.56 -7.71
CA THR A 179 1.30 -10.89 -6.85
C THR A 179 1.62 -11.75 -5.64
N LEU A 180 2.90 -11.86 -5.29
CA LEU A 180 3.39 -12.43 -4.05
C LEU A 180 4.07 -11.33 -3.25
N TYR A 181 3.56 -11.04 -2.05
CA TYR A 181 4.22 -10.13 -1.12
C TYR A 181 5.14 -10.93 -0.19
N ILE A 182 6.39 -10.47 -0.08
CA ILE A 182 7.37 -10.95 0.91
C ILE A 182 7.70 -9.77 1.80
N PHE A 183 7.33 -9.84 3.09
CA PHE A 183 7.46 -8.68 3.99
C PHE A 183 8.89 -8.43 4.43
N VAL A 184 9.76 -9.44 4.32
CA VAL A 184 11.15 -9.40 4.78
C VAL A 184 11.21 -9.06 6.27
N ASP A 185 10.77 -10.01 7.10
CA ASP A 185 10.88 -9.89 8.56
C ASP A 185 12.36 -9.80 8.97
N ILE A 186 12.68 -8.85 9.85
CA ILE A 186 14.04 -8.59 10.32
C ILE A 186 14.14 -8.95 11.79
N SER A 187 15.01 -9.91 12.07
CA SER A 187 15.35 -10.33 13.43
C SER A 187 16.34 -9.35 14.07
N ILE A 188 16.11 -9.03 15.35
CA ILE A 188 16.92 -8.09 16.12
C ILE A 188 17.26 -8.64 17.50
N ASP A 189 18.19 -7.99 18.20
CA ASP A 189 18.54 -8.29 19.59
C ASP A 189 17.45 -7.76 20.54
N THR A 190 16.46 -8.61 20.83
CA THR A 190 15.34 -8.28 21.72
C THR A 190 15.78 -8.11 23.18
N SER A 191 16.84 -8.80 23.60
CA SER A 191 17.39 -8.71 24.96
C SER A 191 17.99 -7.33 25.22
N HIS A 192 18.74 -6.80 24.26
CA HIS A 192 19.26 -5.44 24.34
C HIS A 192 18.14 -4.40 24.38
N LEU A 193 17.12 -4.53 23.54
CA LEU A 193 15.97 -3.63 23.54
C LEU A 193 15.27 -3.62 24.90
N LEU A 194 14.98 -4.79 25.48
CA LEU A 194 14.37 -4.90 26.80
C LEU A 194 15.19 -4.21 27.89
N ALA A 195 16.48 -4.50 27.98
CA ALA A 195 17.38 -3.86 28.95
C ALA A 195 17.44 -2.33 28.76
N THR A 196 17.39 -1.87 27.50
CA THR A 196 17.33 -0.44 27.18
C THR A 196 16.04 0.19 27.66
N LEU A 197 14.89 -0.48 27.49
CA LEU A 197 13.60 0.05 27.93
C LEU A 197 13.47 0.06 29.45
N GLU A 198 13.86 -1.01 30.14
CA GLU A 198 13.84 -1.09 31.61
C GLU A 198 14.73 -0.02 32.28
N ARG A 199 15.82 0.38 31.60
CA ARG A 199 16.71 1.44 32.11
C ARG A 199 16.15 2.86 31.93
N ASN A 200 15.33 3.09 30.90
CA ASN A 200 14.93 4.43 30.48
C ASN A 200 13.45 4.75 30.76
N PHE A 201 12.60 3.75 30.95
CA PHE A 201 11.18 3.90 31.22
C PHE A 201 10.82 3.39 32.62
N LYS A 202 9.78 3.99 33.20
CA LYS A 202 9.30 3.60 34.53
C LYS A 202 8.27 2.47 34.41
N PRO A 203 8.30 1.47 35.32
CA PRO A 203 7.20 0.51 35.42
C PRO A 203 5.85 1.22 35.60
N GLY A 204 4.79 0.66 35.03
CA GLY A 204 3.44 1.21 35.02
C GLY A 204 3.14 2.14 33.84
N GLN A 205 4.14 2.58 33.08
CA GLN A 205 3.91 3.40 31.89
C GLN A 205 3.17 2.63 30.79
N SER A 206 2.25 3.33 30.13
CA SER A 206 1.50 2.87 28.97
C SER A 206 2.24 3.27 27.69
N ILE A 207 2.76 2.28 26.97
CA ILE A 207 3.62 2.51 25.79
C ILE A 207 2.90 1.99 24.55
N ALA A 208 2.68 2.89 23.58
CA ALA A 208 2.24 2.51 22.25
C ALA A 208 3.46 2.05 21.43
N THR A 209 3.53 0.77 21.07
CA THR A 209 4.63 0.24 20.26
C THR A 209 4.24 0.16 18.79
N VAL A 210 5.05 0.79 17.95
CA VAL A 210 4.84 0.90 16.51
C VAL A 210 6.13 0.62 15.75
N GLY A 211 6.03 0.36 14.45
CA GLY A 211 7.17 0.09 13.58
C GLY A 211 6.72 -0.07 12.14
N THR A 212 7.66 -0.43 11.28
CA THR A 212 7.35 -0.84 9.91
C THR A 212 7.03 -2.33 9.86
N ILE A 213 6.57 -2.82 8.69
CA ILE A 213 6.15 -4.23 8.55
C ILE A 213 7.29 -5.22 8.84
N GLN A 214 8.54 -4.84 8.59
CA GLN A 214 9.73 -5.68 8.78
C GLN A 214 9.96 -6.03 10.25
N PHE A 215 9.48 -5.21 11.20
CA PHE A 215 9.64 -5.44 12.64
C PHE A 215 8.36 -5.89 13.32
N ASN A 216 7.29 -6.15 12.55
CA ASN A 216 5.97 -6.41 13.10
C ASN A 216 5.94 -7.67 13.98
N ALA A 217 6.57 -8.77 13.54
CA ALA A 217 6.60 -10.00 14.34
C ALA A 217 7.33 -9.77 15.68
N THR A 218 8.45 -9.03 15.66
CA THR A 218 9.20 -8.65 16.86
C THR A 218 8.34 -7.80 17.80
N LEU A 219 7.61 -6.80 17.31
CA LEU A 219 6.72 -5.96 18.13
C LEU A 219 5.68 -6.80 18.89
N HIS A 220 5.02 -7.75 18.21
CA HIS A 220 4.05 -8.65 18.84
C HIS A 220 4.72 -9.63 19.82
N GLY A 221 5.91 -10.13 19.50
CA GLY A 221 6.68 -11.00 20.38
C GLY A 221 7.17 -10.31 21.67
N LEU A 222 7.44 -9.01 21.61
CA LEU A 222 7.90 -8.21 22.75
C LEU A 222 6.80 -7.87 23.74
N LYS A 223 5.54 -7.75 23.29
CA LYS A 223 4.39 -7.39 24.15
C LYS A 223 4.33 -8.20 25.46
N PRO A 224 4.28 -9.54 25.45
CA PRO A 224 4.20 -10.31 26.70
C PRO A 224 5.46 -10.16 27.57
N VAL A 225 6.61 -9.83 26.99
CA VAL A 225 7.86 -9.65 27.74
C VAL A 225 7.87 -8.30 28.46
N LEU A 226 7.49 -7.24 27.74
CA LEU A 226 7.35 -5.89 28.29
C LEU A 226 6.25 -5.81 29.34
N GLU A 227 5.14 -6.53 29.16
CA GLU A 227 4.09 -6.63 30.16
C GLU A 227 4.58 -7.29 31.46
N ARG A 228 5.44 -8.31 31.37
CA ARG A 228 6.09 -8.90 32.56
C ARG A 228 7.08 -7.96 33.25
N ALA A 229 7.73 -7.08 32.48
CA ALA A 229 8.59 -6.03 33.01
C ALA A 229 7.80 -4.87 33.66
N GLY A 230 6.47 -4.93 33.63
CA GLY A 230 5.59 -3.97 34.30
C GLY A 230 5.09 -2.83 33.41
N PHE A 231 5.29 -2.88 32.10
CA PHE A 231 4.75 -1.89 31.16
C PHE A 231 3.35 -2.27 30.69
N ARG A 232 2.48 -1.28 30.44
CA ARG A 232 1.22 -1.52 29.72
C ARG A 232 1.48 -1.29 28.22
N VAL A 233 1.58 -2.36 27.44
CA VAL A 233 1.90 -2.25 26.01
C VAL A 233 0.64 -2.20 25.16
N ILE A 234 0.49 -1.15 24.36
CA ILE A 234 -0.54 -1.01 23.34
C ILE A 234 0.10 -1.18 21.96
N ILE A 235 -0.45 -2.06 21.14
CA ILE A 235 -0.07 -2.18 19.73
C ILE A 235 -1.24 -1.62 18.91
N PRO A 236 -1.21 -0.33 18.50
CA PRO A 236 -2.33 0.33 17.87
C PRO A 236 -2.54 -0.16 16.43
N GLN A 237 -3.68 0.17 15.83
CA GLN A 237 -3.96 -0.17 14.44
C GLN A 237 -4.73 0.95 13.75
N ILE A 238 -4.33 1.25 12.51
CA ILE A 238 -5.11 2.03 11.57
C ILE A 238 -5.32 1.20 10.31
N THR A 239 -6.58 0.84 10.02
CA THR A 239 -6.87 -0.05 8.88
C THR A 239 -6.58 0.67 7.56
N PRO A 240 -5.98 -0.01 6.57
CA PRO A 240 -5.80 -1.47 6.50
C PRO A 240 -4.44 -1.98 6.96
N LEU A 241 -3.62 -1.15 7.60
CA LEU A 241 -2.32 -1.59 8.11
C LEU A 241 -2.48 -2.63 9.22
N SER A 242 -1.44 -3.45 9.37
CA SER A 242 -1.36 -4.44 10.43
C SER A 242 -1.27 -3.74 11.80
N LYS A 243 -1.65 -4.44 12.88
CA LYS A 243 -1.44 -3.93 14.24
C LYS A 243 0.05 -3.63 14.46
N GLY A 244 0.36 -2.42 14.90
CA GLY A 244 1.70 -1.93 15.16
C GLY A 244 2.42 -1.36 13.94
N GLU A 245 1.84 -1.50 12.74
CA GLU A 245 2.43 -0.98 11.52
C GLU A 245 2.02 0.50 11.30
N ILE A 246 3.00 1.33 10.97
CA ILE A 246 2.82 2.70 10.53
C ILE A 246 3.55 2.96 9.22
N LEU A 247 3.00 3.86 8.39
CA LEU A 247 3.59 4.33 7.15
C LEU A 247 3.81 5.85 7.22
N GLY A 248 4.69 6.39 6.36
CA GLY A 248 4.93 7.84 6.32
C GLY A 248 3.69 8.64 5.88
N CYS A 249 2.69 7.97 5.31
CA CYS A 249 1.43 8.55 4.85
C CYS A 249 0.23 8.18 5.73
N THR A 250 0.38 7.27 6.70
CA THR A 250 -0.73 6.72 7.49
C THR A 250 -0.25 6.20 8.84
N SER A 251 -0.70 6.84 9.91
CA SER A 251 -0.41 6.47 11.31
C SER A 251 -1.68 6.56 12.15
N PRO A 252 -1.85 5.73 13.19
CA PRO A 252 -3.01 5.78 14.07
C PRO A 252 -3.01 7.07 14.91
N GLN A 253 -4.20 7.57 15.20
CA GLN A 253 -4.41 8.56 16.25
C GLN A 253 -4.53 7.84 17.60
N LEU A 254 -3.80 8.32 18.59
CA LEU A 254 -3.68 7.73 19.91
C LEU A 254 -4.30 8.65 20.95
N SER A 255 -4.78 8.06 22.05
CA SER A 255 -5.27 8.83 23.19
C SER A 255 -4.10 9.25 24.08
N ASP A 256 -3.84 10.55 24.16
CA ASP A 256 -2.81 11.13 25.05
C ASP A 256 -3.15 11.03 26.54
N THR A 257 -4.40 10.68 26.86
CA THR A 257 -4.83 10.37 28.24
C THR A 257 -4.54 8.91 28.64
N GLU A 258 -4.31 8.02 27.66
CA GLU A 258 -4.09 6.59 27.90
C GLU A 258 -2.67 6.13 27.58
N ILE A 259 -1.91 6.91 26.80
CA ILE A 259 -0.59 6.56 26.29
C ILE A 259 0.42 7.59 26.79
N ASP A 260 1.43 7.11 27.53
CA ASP A 260 2.51 7.94 28.07
C ASP A 260 3.65 8.15 27.06
N ALA A 261 3.86 7.20 26.14
CA ALA A 261 4.93 7.29 25.14
C ALA A 261 4.64 6.44 23.89
N ILE A 262 5.17 6.89 22.75
CA ILE A 262 5.29 6.10 21.53
C ILE A 262 6.70 5.51 21.49
N LEU A 263 6.81 4.20 21.33
CA LEU A 263 8.06 3.52 21.03
C LEU A 263 8.01 3.01 19.59
N TYR A 264 8.81 3.62 18.72
CA TYR A 264 9.01 3.18 17.35
C TYR A 264 10.23 2.26 17.26
N LEU A 265 10.01 1.07 16.71
CA LEU A 265 11.07 0.12 16.39
C LEU A 265 11.41 0.22 14.90
N GLY A 266 12.62 0.70 14.61
CA GLY A 266 13.12 0.81 13.25
C GLY A 266 14.19 1.88 13.12
N ASP A 267 14.85 1.87 11.97
CA ASP A 267 15.74 2.94 11.55
C ASP A 267 14.98 4.10 10.91
N GLY A 268 15.70 5.21 10.73
CA GLY A 268 15.17 6.43 10.14
C GLY A 268 14.08 7.12 10.97
N ARG A 269 13.71 8.33 10.55
CA ARG A 269 12.67 9.13 11.22
C ARG A 269 11.37 9.20 10.42
N PHE A 270 11.42 8.95 9.12
CA PHE A 270 10.28 9.14 8.20
C PHE A 270 8.96 8.54 8.70
N HIS A 271 8.94 7.27 9.08
CA HIS A 271 7.72 6.61 9.56
C HIS A 271 7.27 7.15 10.93
N LEU A 272 8.21 7.33 11.85
CA LEU A 272 7.93 7.89 13.18
C LEU A 272 7.40 9.32 13.10
N GLU A 273 7.93 10.15 12.20
CA GLU A 273 7.44 11.51 11.97
C GLU A 273 5.96 11.53 11.61
N SER A 274 5.47 10.57 10.83
CA SER A 274 4.03 10.44 10.57
C SER A 274 3.23 10.20 11.86
N ALA A 275 3.75 9.35 12.76
CA ALA A 275 3.13 9.17 14.07
C ALA A 275 3.23 10.42 14.96
N MET A 276 4.35 11.14 14.94
CA MET A 276 4.55 12.38 15.70
C MET A 276 3.65 13.52 15.20
N ILE A 277 3.51 13.69 13.88
CA ILE A 277 2.60 14.68 13.27
C ILE A 277 1.17 14.41 13.72
N HIS A 278 0.74 13.15 13.70
CA HIS A 278 -0.63 12.76 14.05
C HIS A 278 -0.88 12.72 15.58
N ASN A 279 0.17 12.76 16.40
CA ASN A 279 0.09 12.64 17.87
C ASN A 279 1.08 13.60 18.56
N PRO A 280 0.93 14.93 18.39
CA PRO A 280 1.92 15.91 18.82
C PRO A 280 2.17 15.97 20.33
N SER A 281 1.18 15.57 21.16
CA SER A 281 1.26 15.64 22.61
C SER A 281 1.97 14.45 23.26
N ILE A 282 2.20 13.36 22.54
CA ILE A 282 2.75 12.13 23.10
C ILE A 282 4.26 12.06 22.84
N PRO A 283 5.11 11.92 23.88
CA PRO A 283 6.55 11.72 23.71
C PRO A 283 6.88 10.52 22.83
N ALA A 284 7.67 10.74 21.78
CA ALA A 284 8.10 9.70 20.85
C ALA A 284 9.55 9.30 21.08
N TYR A 285 9.79 8.00 21.05
CA TYR A 285 11.10 7.38 21.18
C TYR A 285 11.34 6.45 20.01
N ARG A 286 12.56 6.48 19.46
CA ARG A 286 13.00 5.59 18.41
C ARG A 286 14.06 4.66 18.95
N TYR A 287 13.85 3.36 18.79
CA TYR A 287 14.92 2.38 18.95
C TYR A 287 15.40 1.90 17.59
N ASP A 288 16.66 2.22 17.29
CA ASP A 288 17.36 1.75 16.12
C ASP A 288 17.99 0.38 16.39
N PRO A 289 17.52 -0.71 15.77
CA PRO A 289 18.05 -2.04 16.04
C PRO A 289 19.45 -2.26 15.47
N TYR A 290 19.91 -1.45 14.51
CA TYR A 290 21.23 -1.57 13.90
C TYR A 290 22.28 -0.86 14.75
N SER A 291 22.02 0.40 15.13
CA SER A 291 22.92 1.15 16.00
C SER A 291 22.72 0.86 17.50
N ARG A 292 21.69 0.06 17.84
CA ARG A 292 21.31 -0.30 19.21
C ARG A 292 21.10 0.93 20.10
N THR A 293 20.51 1.98 19.54
CA THR A 293 20.37 3.28 20.19
C THR A 293 18.90 3.62 20.40
N LEU A 294 18.55 4.05 21.61
CA LEU A 294 17.26 4.66 21.92
C LEU A 294 17.41 6.18 21.94
N THR A 295 16.66 6.87 21.10
CA THR A 295 16.60 8.34 21.06
C THR A 295 15.19 8.82 21.39
N ARG A 296 15.10 9.98 22.04
CA ARG A 296 13.84 10.74 22.11
C ARG A 296 13.77 11.65 20.91
N GLU A 297 12.69 11.56 20.15
CA GLU A 297 12.50 12.27 18.89
C GLU A 297 11.48 13.39 19.09
N SER A 298 11.72 14.52 18.44
CA SER A 298 10.80 15.66 18.37
C SER A 298 10.48 15.98 16.91
N TYR A 299 9.42 16.72 16.68
CA TYR A 299 9.04 17.24 15.37
C TYR A 299 8.67 18.71 15.50
N GLU A 300 9.06 19.53 14.53
CA GLU A 300 8.80 20.99 14.57
C GLU A 300 7.41 21.28 14.00
N HIS A 301 6.37 20.97 14.79
CA HIS A 301 4.97 21.09 14.36
C HIS A 301 4.59 22.52 13.97
N GLU A 302 5.08 23.53 14.70
CA GLU A 302 4.76 24.94 14.40
C GLU A 302 5.35 25.41 13.07
N GLU A 303 6.57 24.99 12.75
CA GLU A 303 7.20 25.27 11.46
C GLU A 303 6.41 24.60 10.34
N MET A 304 6.12 23.30 10.48
CA MET A 304 5.34 22.56 9.51
C MET A 304 3.95 23.18 9.31
N HIS A 305 3.21 23.46 10.39
CA HIS A 305 1.88 24.10 10.32
C HIS A 305 1.94 25.47 9.64
N THR A 306 2.96 26.28 9.91
CA THR A 306 3.12 27.59 9.30
C THR A 306 3.32 27.46 7.79
N ILE A 307 4.26 26.62 7.35
CA ILE A 307 4.52 26.37 5.92
C ILE A 307 3.26 25.85 5.23
N ARG A 308 2.51 24.94 5.87
CA ARG A 308 1.29 24.37 5.28
C ARG A 308 0.14 25.38 5.24
N ARG A 309 -0.05 26.20 6.28
CA ARG A 309 -1.04 27.29 6.31
C ARG A 309 -0.76 28.31 5.21
N ASP A 310 0.49 28.70 5.02
CA ASP A 310 0.88 29.65 3.98
C ASP A 310 0.64 29.11 2.57
N ALA A 311 0.93 27.82 2.34
CA ALA A 311 0.64 27.16 1.06
C ALA A 311 -0.87 27.14 0.76
N ILE A 312 -1.71 26.83 1.76
CA ILE A 312 -3.17 26.85 1.63
C ILE A 312 -3.70 28.27 1.39
N ALA A 313 -3.20 29.26 2.13
CA ALA A 313 -3.60 30.65 1.99
C ALA A 313 -3.25 31.20 0.59
N THR A 314 -2.05 30.87 0.10
CA THR A 314 -1.61 31.21 -1.26
C THR A 314 -2.52 30.56 -2.31
N ALA A 315 -2.81 29.27 -2.15
CA ALA A 315 -3.66 28.51 -3.07
C ALA A 315 -5.09 29.07 -3.19
N LYS A 316 -5.67 29.64 -2.12
CA LYS A 316 -7.00 30.26 -2.14
C LYS A 316 -7.11 31.42 -3.15
N THR A 317 -5.98 32.05 -3.50
CA THR A 317 -5.94 33.16 -4.46
C THR A 317 -5.61 32.73 -5.89
N ALA A 318 -5.27 31.45 -6.09
CA ALA A 318 -4.81 30.93 -7.37
C ALA A 318 -5.95 30.82 -8.38
N LYS A 319 -5.72 31.35 -9.58
CA LYS A 319 -6.69 31.42 -10.68
C LYS A 319 -6.62 30.22 -11.62
N LYS A 320 -5.53 29.46 -11.60
CA LYS A 320 -5.34 28.26 -12.42
C LYS A 320 -4.66 27.18 -11.61
N TRP A 321 -5.26 25.99 -11.58
CA TRP A 321 -4.82 24.88 -10.77
C TRP A 321 -4.29 23.74 -11.65
N GLY A 322 -3.23 23.08 -11.19
CA GLY A 322 -2.73 21.85 -11.75
C GLY A 322 -3.05 20.68 -10.81
N ILE A 323 -3.59 19.60 -11.34
CA ILE A 323 -3.86 18.37 -10.58
C ILE A 323 -2.94 17.28 -11.08
N ILE A 324 -2.10 16.76 -10.20
CA ILE A 324 -1.13 15.71 -10.49
C ILE A 324 -1.68 14.39 -9.98
N LEU A 325 -1.85 13.42 -10.87
CA LEU A 325 -2.10 12.03 -10.54
C LEU A 325 -0.77 11.27 -10.51
N GLY A 326 -0.43 10.69 -9.36
CA GLY A 326 0.78 9.87 -9.20
C GLY A 326 0.67 8.56 -9.98
N SER A 327 1.59 8.32 -10.92
CA SER A 327 1.63 7.09 -11.71
C SER A 327 2.67 6.08 -11.26
N LEU A 328 3.44 6.38 -10.20
CA LEU A 328 4.37 5.42 -9.60
C LEU A 328 3.58 4.37 -8.82
N GLY A 329 3.58 3.14 -9.34
CA GLY A 329 2.74 2.05 -8.88
C GLY A 329 1.26 2.43 -8.78
N ARG A 330 0.75 2.51 -7.55
CA ARG A 330 -0.65 2.74 -7.22
C ARG A 330 -0.83 3.95 -6.30
N GLN A 331 0.11 4.91 -6.35
CA GLN A 331 0.06 6.09 -5.48
C GLN A 331 -1.14 7.01 -5.76
N GLY A 332 -1.51 7.15 -7.05
CA GLY A 332 -2.61 7.99 -7.47
C GLY A 332 -3.97 7.33 -7.30
N ASN A 333 -4.98 8.15 -7.01
CA ASN A 333 -6.38 7.74 -6.96
C ASN A 333 -7.21 8.61 -7.93
N PRO A 334 -7.70 8.04 -9.06
CA PRO A 334 -8.51 8.77 -10.03
C PRO A 334 -9.83 9.32 -9.47
N HIS A 335 -10.40 8.70 -8.43
CA HIS A 335 -11.64 9.15 -7.81
C HIS A 335 -11.40 10.41 -6.96
N THR A 336 -10.28 10.47 -6.25
CA THR A 336 -9.84 11.69 -5.56
C THR A 336 -9.58 12.83 -6.54
N MET A 337 -9.02 12.50 -7.71
CA MET A 337 -8.80 13.47 -8.79
C MET A 337 -10.13 14.03 -9.30
N ALA A 338 -11.08 13.15 -9.64
CA ALA A 338 -12.41 13.55 -10.11
C ALA A 338 -13.15 14.42 -9.07
N MET A 339 -13.05 14.09 -7.78
CA MET A 339 -13.64 14.88 -6.69
C MET A 339 -13.11 16.31 -6.65
N ILE A 340 -11.78 16.48 -6.71
CA ILE A 340 -11.13 17.80 -6.67
C ILE A 340 -11.42 18.57 -7.96
N GLU A 341 -11.37 17.90 -9.11
CA GLU A 341 -11.75 18.49 -10.39
C GLU A 341 -13.18 19.03 -10.38
N ARG A 342 -14.15 18.27 -9.82
CA ARG A 342 -15.54 18.72 -9.71
C ARG A 342 -15.63 20.04 -8.94
N HIS A 343 -15.02 20.13 -7.77
CA HIS A 343 -15.07 21.33 -6.95
C HIS A 343 -14.39 22.55 -7.59
N LEU A 344 -13.32 22.34 -8.35
CA LEU A 344 -12.66 23.39 -9.12
C LEU A 344 -13.54 23.85 -10.30
N ARG A 345 -14.15 22.92 -11.03
CA ARG A 345 -15.07 23.22 -12.15
C ARG A 345 -16.33 23.97 -11.68
N GLU A 346 -16.92 23.58 -10.55
CA GLU A 346 -18.06 24.26 -9.93
C GLU A 346 -17.76 25.74 -9.61
N ARG A 347 -16.48 26.06 -9.35
CA ARG A 347 -16.01 27.42 -9.08
C ARG A 347 -15.52 28.15 -10.34
N GLY A 348 -15.60 27.52 -11.51
CA GLY A 348 -15.12 28.08 -12.77
C GLY A 348 -13.59 28.24 -12.84
N ILE A 349 -12.83 27.50 -12.03
CA ILE A 349 -11.37 27.58 -11.99
C ILE A 349 -10.77 26.67 -13.08
N PRO A 350 -9.98 27.21 -14.02
CA PRO A 350 -9.24 26.41 -15.02
C PRO A 350 -8.31 25.37 -14.40
N ILE A 351 -8.27 24.19 -15.01
CA ILE A 351 -7.53 23.01 -14.52
C ILE A 351 -6.58 22.49 -15.61
N VAL A 352 -5.38 22.08 -15.20
CA VAL A 352 -4.49 21.25 -16.02
C VAL A 352 -4.24 19.92 -15.30
N ASN A 353 -4.46 18.82 -16.00
CA ASN A 353 -4.24 17.48 -15.45
C ASN A 353 -2.88 16.95 -15.89
N LEU A 354 -2.09 16.48 -14.93
CA LEU A 354 -0.76 15.90 -15.16
C LEU A 354 -0.71 14.49 -14.60
N LEU A 355 -0.04 13.61 -15.34
CA LEU A 355 0.33 12.28 -14.87
C LEU A 355 1.85 12.26 -14.67
N LEU A 356 2.32 11.93 -13.46
CA LEU A 356 3.76 11.89 -13.13
C LEU A 356 4.08 10.69 -12.25
N SER A 357 5.14 9.95 -12.58
CA SER A 357 5.69 8.92 -11.70
C SER A 357 6.39 9.57 -10.50
N GLU A 358 7.25 10.54 -10.80
CA GLU A 358 8.00 11.32 -9.82
C GLU A 358 7.74 12.82 -10.03
N ILE A 359 7.56 13.53 -8.92
CA ILE A 359 7.20 14.94 -8.89
C ILE A 359 8.42 15.76 -8.50
N PHE A 360 8.93 16.54 -9.45
CA PHE A 360 10.15 17.34 -9.27
C PHE A 360 9.87 18.85 -9.38
N PRO A 361 10.50 19.69 -8.55
CA PRO A 361 10.32 21.14 -8.59
C PRO A 361 10.57 21.75 -9.98
N GLY A 362 11.69 21.41 -10.61
CA GLY A 362 12.06 21.95 -11.93
C GLY A 362 11.06 21.60 -13.02
N LYS A 363 10.46 20.40 -12.96
CA LYS A 363 9.42 19.99 -13.93
C LYS A 363 8.17 20.85 -13.77
N LEU A 364 7.69 21.04 -12.54
CA LEU A 364 6.51 21.88 -12.29
C LEU A 364 6.75 23.37 -12.59
N ALA A 365 7.96 23.87 -12.34
CA ALA A 365 8.35 25.25 -12.62
C ALA A 365 8.31 25.60 -14.13
N SER A 366 8.42 24.61 -15.02
CA SER A 366 8.32 24.83 -16.47
C SER A 366 6.90 25.22 -16.94
N MET A 367 5.88 25.01 -16.10
CA MET A 367 4.47 25.34 -16.37
C MET A 367 4.04 26.55 -15.52
N ALA A 368 4.68 27.69 -15.80
CA ALA A 368 4.61 28.90 -14.97
C ALA A 368 3.21 29.54 -14.88
N ASP A 369 2.31 29.20 -15.81
CA ASP A 369 0.92 29.64 -15.85
C ASP A 369 0.01 28.90 -14.86
N VAL A 370 0.48 27.78 -14.29
CA VAL A 370 -0.19 27.10 -13.17
C VAL A 370 0.21 27.79 -11.86
N GLU A 371 -0.78 28.24 -11.10
CA GLU A 371 -0.56 29.04 -9.88
C GLU A 371 -0.62 28.21 -8.59
N CYS A 372 -1.22 27.01 -8.64
CA CYS A 372 -1.30 26.08 -7.52
C CYS A 372 -1.30 24.62 -8.02
N TRP A 373 -0.60 23.74 -7.31
CA TRP A 373 -0.55 22.31 -7.60
C TRP A 373 -1.22 21.52 -6.49
N VAL A 374 -2.02 20.53 -6.88
CA VAL A 374 -2.51 19.48 -5.98
C VAL A 374 -1.92 18.17 -6.43
N GLN A 375 -1.20 17.49 -5.55
CA GLN A 375 -0.66 16.16 -5.83
C GLN A 375 -1.49 15.08 -5.16
N ILE A 376 -1.92 14.11 -5.97
CA ILE A 376 -2.62 12.90 -5.54
C ILE A 376 -1.62 11.75 -5.74
N ALA A 377 -0.64 11.69 -4.84
CA ALA A 377 0.44 10.72 -4.83
C ALA A 377 0.89 10.47 -3.37
N CYS A 378 2.19 10.55 -3.08
CA CYS A 378 2.72 10.49 -1.72
C CYS A 378 2.47 11.83 -0.97
N PRO A 379 1.73 11.85 0.17
CA PRO A 379 1.43 13.09 0.89
C PRO A 379 2.68 13.78 1.44
N ARG A 380 3.76 13.02 1.70
CA ARG A 380 5.02 13.54 2.22
C ARG A 380 5.76 14.46 1.25
N LEU A 381 5.45 14.41 -0.05
CA LEU A 381 5.99 15.37 -1.03
C LEU A 381 5.53 16.80 -0.73
N SER A 382 4.27 16.99 -0.33
CA SER A 382 3.76 18.30 0.05
C SER A 382 4.23 18.71 1.44
N ILE A 383 4.21 17.77 2.40
CA ILE A 383 4.51 18.04 3.81
C ILE A 383 6.01 18.36 3.98
N ASP A 384 6.90 17.53 3.44
CA ASP A 384 8.34 17.66 3.68
C ASP A 384 9.04 18.51 2.62
N TRP A 385 8.54 18.51 1.39
CA TRP A 385 9.23 19.12 0.24
C TRP A 385 8.46 20.27 -0.40
N GLY A 386 7.28 20.61 0.12
CA GLY A 386 6.40 21.62 -0.48
C GLY A 386 7.07 22.99 -0.64
N TYR A 387 7.99 23.36 0.26
CA TYR A 387 8.76 24.61 0.19
C TYR A 387 9.73 24.67 -1.00
N ALA A 388 10.12 23.53 -1.56
CA ALA A 388 11.06 23.46 -2.68
C ALA A 388 10.39 23.83 -4.02
N PHE A 389 9.06 23.93 -4.05
CA PHE A 389 8.29 24.27 -5.25
C PHE A 389 7.99 25.77 -5.30
N ALA A 390 8.17 26.37 -6.48
CA ALA A 390 7.92 27.80 -6.70
C ALA A 390 6.44 28.21 -6.54
N ARG A 391 5.53 27.24 -6.63
CA ARG A 391 4.08 27.39 -6.44
C ARG A 391 3.62 26.40 -5.36
N PRO A 392 2.57 26.71 -4.60
CA PRO A 392 2.10 25.82 -3.53
C PRO A 392 1.79 24.42 -4.08
N LEU A 393 2.38 23.41 -3.45
CA LEU A 393 2.11 22.00 -3.69
C LEU A 393 1.29 21.45 -2.52
N LEU A 394 0.01 21.20 -2.74
CA LEU A 394 -0.95 20.75 -1.74
C LEU A 394 -1.16 19.23 -1.77
N THR A 395 -1.39 18.65 -0.61
CA THR A 395 -2.02 17.33 -0.51
C THR A 395 -3.51 17.43 -0.90
N PRO A 396 -4.20 16.30 -1.14
CA PRO A 396 -5.63 16.31 -1.43
C PRO A 396 -6.46 16.86 -0.26
N TYR A 397 -6.04 16.62 0.98
CA TYR A 397 -6.71 17.17 2.16
C TYR A 397 -6.63 18.71 2.16
N GLU A 398 -5.43 19.26 1.98
CA GLU A 398 -5.19 20.70 1.98
C GLU A 398 -5.89 21.40 0.81
N ALA A 399 -5.98 20.75 -0.35
CA ALA A 399 -6.76 21.26 -1.48
C ALA A 399 -8.25 21.41 -1.14
N LEU A 400 -8.83 20.42 -0.46
CA LEU A 400 -10.23 20.49 0.00
C LEU A 400 -10.42 21.55 1.08
N VAL A 401 -9.42 21.80 1.93
CA VAL A 401 -9.43 22.93 2.88
C VAL A 401 -9.36 24.28 2.16
N ALA A 402 -8.46 24.42 1.18
CA ALA A 402 -8.34 25.63 0.37
C ALA A 402 -9.64 25.96 -0.39
N LEU A 403 -10.33 24.93 -0.89
CA LEU A 403 -11.61 25.07 -1.59
C LEU A 403 -12.81 25.27 -0.65
N GLY A 404 -12.63 25.20 0.68
CA GLY A 404 -13.70 25.34 1.67
C GLY A 404 -14.64 24.14 1.74
N VAL A 405 -14.21 22.96 1.27
CA VAL A 405 -14.97 21.70 1.30
C VAL A 405 -14.73 20.94 2.61
N ARG A 406 -13.54 21.09 3.20
CA ARG A 406 -13.18 20.54 4.50
C ARG A 406 -12.70 21.64 5.45
N GLU A 407 -12.91 21.43 6.74
CA GLU A 407 -12.32 22.27 7.77
C GLU A 407 -10.81 22.06 7.86
N ASN A 408 -10.08 23.12 8.24
CA ASN A 408 -8.66 23.01 8.53
C ASN A 408 -8.44 22.18 9.82
N TRP A 409 -7.20 21.76 10.07
CA TRP A 409 -6.91 20.91 11.22
C TRP A 409 -7.03 21.66 12.55
N ASP A 410 -6.85 22.99 12.54
CA ASP A 410 -7.02 23.84 13.72
C ASP A 410 -8.43 23.72 14.31
N THR A 411 -9.47 23.87 13.47
CA THR A 411 -10.87 23.79 13.92
C THR A 411 -11.43 22.37 13.85
N GLY A 412 -11.10 21.64 12.78
CA GLY A 412 -11.71 20.34 12.47
C GLY A 412 -11.04 19.15 13.16
N ASN A 413 -9.81 19.29 13.64
CA ASN A 413 -9.06 18.21 14.28
C ASN A 413 -8.22 18.66 15.49
N LYS A 414 -8.72 19.65 16.24
CA LYS A 414 -8.10 20.12 17.50
C LYS A 414 -6.61 20.49 17.36
N GLY A 415 -6.22 21.08 16.23
CA GLY A 415 -4.83 21.46 15.94
C GLY A 415 -3.93 20.30 15.46
N VAL A 416 -4.47 19.11 15.21
CA VAL A 416 -3.68 17.95 14.77
C VAL A 416 -3.77 17.77 13.27
N TYR A 417 -2.64 17.89 12.57
CA TYR A 417 -2.59 17.61 11.14
C TYR A 417 -2.79 16.10 10.88
N PRO A 418 -3.76 15.70 10.03
CA PRO A 418 -4.09 14.29 9.85
C PRO A 418 -3.02 13.55 9.03
N MET A 419 -2.60 12.39 9.52
CA MET A 419 -1.75 11.45 8.77
C MET A 419 -2.52 10.15 8.53
N ASP A 420 -3.57 10.23 7.71
CA ASP A 420 -4.54 9.15 7.47
C ASP A 420 -4.80 8.88 5.98
N PHE A 421 -3.90 9.31 5.09
CA PHE A 421 -4.15 9.34 3.64
C PHE A 421 -4.56 7.98 3.06
N TYR A 422 -3.91 6.88 3.46
CA TYR A 422 -4.27 5.51 3.05
C TYR A 422 -5.08 4.73 4.09
N ALA A 423 -5.59 5.40 5.13
CA ALA A 423 -6.56 4.80 6.02
C ALA A 423 -7.82 4.38 5.24
N LYS A 424 -8.65 3.53 5.83
CA LYS A 424 -9.85 2.95 5.19
C LYS A 424 -10.75 3.99 4.52
N GLU A 425 -10.92 5.16 5.15
CA GLU A 425 -11.73 6.28 4.63
C GLU A 425 -10.86 7.46 4.15
N GLY A 426 -9.55 7.23 4.00
CA GLY A 426 -8.57 8.22 3.58
C GLY A 426 -8.66 8.57 2.09
N LEU A 427 -8.13 9.75 1.74
CA LEU A 427 -8.18 10.30 0.37
C LEU A 427 -7.32 9.54 -0.65
N GLY A 428 -6.45 8.63 -0.23
CA GLY A 428 -5.76 7.68 -1.12
C GLY A 428 -6.67 6.52 -1.55
N ARG A 429 -7.82 6.35 -0.90
CA ARG A 429 -8.77 5.24 -1.11
C ARG A 429 -10.19 5.71 -1.47
N THR A 430 -10.34 6.94 -1.93
CA THR A 430 -11.64 7.46 -2.38
C THR A 430 -12.29 6.50 -3.37
N ARG A 431 -13.58 6.24 -3.14
CA ARG A 431 -14.40 5.31 -3.92
C ARG A 431 -15.21 6.06 -4.99
N PRO A 432 -15.66 5.39 -6.06
CA PRO A 432 -16.42 6.02 -7.14
C PRO A 432 -17.64 6.81 -6.67
N GLU A 433 -18.35 6.34 -5.65
CA GLU A 433 -19.54 7.00 -5.09
C GLU A 433 -19.25 8.30 -4.33
N GLN A 434 -18.00 8.54 -3.97
CA GLN A 434 -17.54 9.76 -3.31
C GLN A 434 -16.96 10.78 -4.31
N ALA A 435 -16.60 10.31 -5.51
CA ALA A 435 -15.96 11.09 -6.57
C ALA A 435 -16.85 12.19 -7.11
#